data_AF-A0A0X8K946-F1
#
_entry.id   AF-A0A0X8K946-F1
#
_cell.length_a   1.000
_cell.length_b   1.000
_cell.length_c   1.000
_cell.angle_alpha   90.00
_cell.angle_beta   90.00
_cell.angle_gamma   90.00
#
_symmetry.space_group_name_H-M   'P 1'
#
loop_
_entity.id
_entity.type
_entity.pdbx_description
1 polymer ?
#
loop_
_entity_poly.entity_id
_entity_poly.type
_entity_poly.pdbx_seq_one_letter_code
_entity_poly.pdbx_strand_id
1 'polypeptide(L)'
;MSNRKKIIAGVAGVCALFFGFVAVRIGAQPNDDSVKLVAIQGGTEAKIGKEAYKDAYPLQYNSFMKNNEETPSPTGYGGSMEGNSHLEHQPEMLENFKGYKFALQYDDDRGHTYAGYDLLHTKRLPGQKGSCLQCKGSYVYDVYFKEGGWAYASKPFDEVAAPITDDEWFGCSTCHDPDTMQLRVYQQGFVEAMARRGVDVNAASHNDMRAYVCAQCHTEYYFTAEDGRVNHPYDNGLDAESEYKFYQTGQAGGFKGDWMHPDSKTMMLKAQHPEFETWATSVHADAGVTCVDCHMPYMRDGGKKYTSHWMSSPLKYTKEACLKCHDESEETLVARVKTIHDNTFKVQRIAGQSVAKAHLTIKAAMDAGVPDASLEDARAKLREAQWYWDWVAAENGMGFHNPDKIMRTLGLSIDLAHQAVESAQAAQYGIKPI
;
A
#
# COMPACT_ATOMS: atom_id res chain seq x y z
N MET A 1 -26.75 58.07 21.26
CA MET A 1 -25.47 57.32 21.10
C MET A 1 -24.53 58.09 20.19
N SER A 2 -23.26 58.30 20.56
CA SER A 2 -22.28 58.90 19.65
C SER A 2 -22.06 58.02 18.41
N ASN A 3 -21.64 58.59 17.29
CA ASN A 3 -21.40 57.85 16.04
C ASN A 3 -20.47 56.64 16.26
N ARG A 4 -19.50 56.76 17.16
CA ARG A 4 -18.59 55.66 17.55
C ARG A 4 -19.32 54.49 18.21
N LYS A 5 -20.32 54.77 19.07
CA LYS A 5 -21.15 53.73 19.71
C LYS A 5 -22.07 53.02 18.71
N LYS A 6 -22.55 53.73 17.68
CA LYS A 6 -23.35 53.12 16.60
C LYS A 6 -22.51 52.19 15.72
N ILE A 7 -21.27 52.59 15.40
CA ILE A 7 -20.33 51.76 14.62
C ILE A 7 -19.95 50.51 15.41
N ILE A 8 -19.59 50.63 16.69
CA ILE A 8 -19.24 49.49 17.54
C ILE A 8 -20.43 48.53 17.68
N ALA A 9 -21.65 49.04 17.86
CA ALA A 9 -22.85 48.21 17.92
C ALA A 9 -23.12 47.49 16.58
N GLY A 10 -22.89 48.16 15.44
CA GLY A 10 -23.02 47.55 14.12
C GLY A 10 -22.00 46.43 13.88
N VAL A 11 -20.73 46.66 14.21
CA VAL A 11 -19.66 45.65 14.08
C VAL A 11 -19.93 44.46 15.00
N ALA A 12 -20.33 44.70 16.26
CA ALA A 12 -20.69 43.64 17.19
C ALA A 12 -21.88 42.80 16.68
N GLY A 13 -22.87 43.44 16.05
CA GLY A 13 -24.00 42.75 15.43
C GLY A 13 -23.57 41.87 14.24
N VAL A 14 -22.67 42.35 13.38
CA VAL A 14 -22.13 41.57 12.25
C VAL A 14 -21.28 40.40 12.75
N CYS A 15 -20.42 40.62 13.75
CA CYS A 15 -19.65 39.54 14.36
C CYS A 15 -20.55 38.49 15.02
N ALA A 16 -21.59 38.91 15.75
CA ALA A 16 -22.54 37.98 16.36
C ALA A 16 -23.30 37.15 15.30
N LEU A 17 -23.66 37.75 14.17
CA LEU A 17 -24.28 37.04 13.05
C LEU A 17 -23.29 36.07 12.38
N PHE A 18 -22.04 36.48 12.16
CA PHE A 18 -21.03 35.64 11.56
C PHE A 18 -20.66 34.45 12.46
N PHE A 19 -20.34 34.69 13.73
CA PHE A 19 -20.02 33.62 14.67
C PHE A 19 -21.25 32.78 15.03
N GLY A 20 -22.45 33.37 15.05
CA GLY A 20 -23.71 32.62 15.16
C GLY A 20 -23.92 31.69 13.97
N PHE A 21 -23.67 32.16 12.73
CA PHE A 21 -23.72 31.33 11.53
C PHE A 21 -22.66 30.22 11.56
N VAL A 22 -21.43 30.53 11.99
CA VAL A 22 -20.36 29.53 12.14
C VAL A 22 -20.71 28.48 13.20
N ALA A 23 -21.21 28.90 14.37
CA ALA A 23 -21.66 27.99 15.42
C ALA A 23 -22.86 27.14 14.99
N VAL A 24 -23.81 27.71 14.25
CA VAL A 24 -24.91 26.95 13.63
C VAL A 24 -24.37 25.99 12.58
N ARG A 25 -23.39 26.36 11.76
CA ARG A 25 -22.82 25.48 10.74
C ARG A 25 -21.97 24.35 11.33
N ILE A 26 -21.27 24.61 12.43
CA ILE A 26 -20.48 23.62 13.18
C ILE A 26 -21.43 22.70 13.97
N GLY A 27 -22.43 23.25 14.66
CA GLY A 27 -23.43 22.49 15.41
C GLY A 27 -24.49 21.80 14.54
N ALA A 28 -24.67 22.27 13.31
CA ALA A 28 -25.42 21.61 12.23
C ALA A 28 -24.47 21.01 11.19
N GLN A 29 -23.31 20.48 11.62
CA GLN A 29 -22.80 19.32 10.89
C GLN A 29 -23.98 18.36 10.78
N PRO A 30 -24.39 17.97 9.57
CA PRO A 30 -25.40 16.95 9.45
C PRO A 30 -24.77 15.72 10.10
N ASN A 31 -25.29 15.33 11.27
CA ASN A 31 -25.39 13.91 11.54
C ASN A 31 -26.05 13.35 10.30
N ASP A 32 -25.28 12.65 9.46
CA ASP A 32 -25.79 12.04 8.25
C ASP A 32 -26.58 10.78 8.65
N ASP A 33 -27.61 10.99 9.48
CA ASP A 33 -28.62 10.01 9.88
C ASP A 33 -29.53 9.65 8.68
N SER A 34 -29.19 10.12 7.47
CA SER A 34 -29.93 9.86 6.24
C SER A 34 -29.70 8.43 5.71
N VAL A 35 -28.62 7.76 6.14
CA VAL A 35 -28.39 6.35 5.82
C VAL A 35 -29.04 5.49 6.89
N LYS A 36 -30.24 5.00 6.59
CA LYS A 36 -30.85 3.94 7.40
C LYS A 36 -30.01 2.68 7.23
N LEU A 37 -29.46 2.17 8.33
CA LEU A 37 -28.82 0.86 8.35
C LEU A 37 -29.84 -0.20 7.92
N VAL A 38 -29.46 -0.97 6.90
CA VAL A 38 -30.20 -2.13 6.43
C VAL A 38 -29.40 -3.36 6.86
N ALA A 39 -30.06 -4.26 7.59
CA ALA A 39 -29.44 -5.49 8.05
C ALA A 39 -29.13 -6.41 6.86
N ILE A 40 -27.88 -6.87 6.78
CA ILE A 40 -27.44 -7.85 5.78
C ILE A 40 -28.04 -9.21 6.13
N GLN A 41 -28.73 -9.80 5.16
CA GLN A 41 -29.41 -11.08 5.33
C GLN A 41 -28.43 -12.25 5.16
N GLY A 42 -28.69 -13.37 5.82
CA GLY A 42 -27.92 -14.60 5.69
C GLY A 42 -26.91 -14.87 6.83
N GLY A 43 -26.23 -16.01 6.73
CA GLY A 43 -25.19 -16.44 7.67
C GLY A 43 -23.84 -15.78 7.40
N THR A 44 -22.79 -16.24 8.08
CA THR A 44 -21.42 -15.72 7.95
C THR A 44 -20.93 -15.70 6.50
N GLU A 45 -21.14 -16.78 5.76
CA GLU A 45 -20.76 -16.90 4.33
C GLU A 45 -21.34 -15.76 3.48
N ALA A 46 -22.66 -15.51 3.60
CA ALA A 46 -23.32 -14.41 2.89
C ALA A 46 -22.80 -13.03 3.32
N LYS A 47 -22.49 -12.85 4.61
CA LYS A 47 -21.98 -11.59 5.16
C LYS A 47 -20.53 -11.30 4.77
N ILE A 48 -19.74 -12.34 4.48
CA ILE A 48 -18.37 -12.22 3.97
C ILE A 48 -18.42 -11.68 2.54
N GLY A 49 -19.27 -12.27 1.70
CA GLY A 49 -19.41 -11.95 0.29
C GLY A 49 -19.98 -10.56 -0.01
N LYS A 50 -19.92 -10.14 -1.28
CA LYS A 50 -20.42 -8.82 -1.73
C LYS A 50 -21.89 -8.88 -2.16
N GLU A 51 -22.39 -10.03 -2.65
CA GLU A 51 -23.74 -10.10 -3.22
C GLU A 51 -24.84 -9.81 -2.18
N ALA A 52 -24.64 -10.20 -0.91
CA ALA A 52 -25.61 -9.96 0.15
C ALA A 52 -25.85 -8.47 0.46
N TYR A 53 -24.95 -7.58 0.02
CA TYR A 53 -25.02 -6.13 0.25
C TYR A 53 -25.73 -5.38 -0.86
N LYS A 54 -25.98 -6.03 -2.01
CA LYS A 54 -26.48 -5.40 -3.24
C LYS A 54 -27.80 -4.65 -3.06
N ASP A 55 -28.79 -5.31 -2.47
CA ASP A 55 -30.12 -4.72 -2.30
C ASP A 55 -30.16 -3.70 -1.15
N ALA A 56 -29.33 -3.92 -0.12
CA ALA A 56 -29.23 -3.07 1.06
C ALA A 56 -28.49 -1.75 0.75
N TYR A 57 -27.42 -1.81 -0.03
CA TYR A 57 -26.51 -0.70 -0.32
C TYR A 57 -26.20 -0.58 -1.83
N PRO A 58 -27.22 -0.36 -2.68
CA PRO A 58 -27.07 -0.47 -4.14
C PRO A 58 -26.11 0.57 -4.74
N LEU A 59 -26.02 1.79 -4.18
CA LEU A 59 -25.10 2.81 -4.68
C LEU A 59 -23.64 2.41 -4.44
N GLN A 60 -23.33 1.92 -3.25
CA GLN A 60 -22.01 1.45 -2.86
C GLN A 60 -21.65 0.18 -3.63
N TYR A 61 -22.56 -0.79 -3.70
CA TYR A 61 -22.36 -2.02 -4.45
C TYR A 61 -22.10 -1.73 -5.94
N ASN A 62 -22.96 -0.95 -6.61
CA ASN A 62 -22.76 -0.61 -8.01
C ASN A 62 -21.44 0.14 -8.25
N SER A 63 -21.06 1.03 -7.32
CA SER A 63 -19.77 1.70 -7.37
C SER A 63 -18.60 0.75 -7.17
N PHE A 64 -18.74 -0.27 -6.31
CA PHE A 64 -17.73 -1.31 -6.10
C PHE A 64 -17.58 -2.19 -7.34
N MET A 65 -18.67 -2.49 -8.05
CA MET A 65 -18.61 -3.28 -9.28
C MET A 65 -17.91 -2.55 -10.44
N LYS A 66 -17.70 -1.23 -10.35
CA LYS A 66 -16.82 -0.49 -11.28
C LYS A 66 -15.35 -0.89 -11.16
N ASN A 67 -14.94 -1.61 -10.11
CA ASN A 67 -13.60 -2.20 -10.03
C ASN A 67 -13.36 -3.27 -11.12
N ASN A 68 -14.41 -3.74 -11.80
CA ASN A 68 -14.29 -4.55 -13.02
C ASN A 68 -13.91 -3.74 -14.27
N GLU A 69 -13.85 -2.41 -14.19
CA GLU A 69 -13.45 -1.56 -15.32
C GLU A 69 -11.93 -1.59 -15.52
N GLU A 70 -11.50 -2.24 -16.60
CA GLU A 70 -10.10 -2.24 -17.05
C GLU A 70 -9.86 -1.06 -17.99
N THR A 71 -8.98 -0.15 -17.58
CA THR A 71 -8.69 1.07 -18.34
C THR A 71 -7.22 1.45 -18.21
N PRO A 72 -6.60 2.06 -19.24
CA PRO A 72 -5.26 2.60 -19.14
C PRO A 72 -5.17 3.72 -18.09
N SER A 73 -3.99 3.90 -17.50
CA SER A 73 -3.72 5.04 -16.60
C SER A 73 -3.74 6.35 -17.38
N PRO A 74 -4.37 7.42 -16.85
CA PRO A 74 -4.30 8.77 -17.44
C PRO A 74 -2.88 9.32 -17.60
N THR A 75 -1.90 8.81 -16.84
CA THR A 75 -0.49 9.24 -16.92
C THR A 75 0.40 8.27 -17.70
N GLY A 76 -0.08 7.06 -17.99
CA GLY A 76 0.71 5.96 -18.53
C GLY A 76 1.42 5.09 -17.49
N TYR A 77 1.30 5.39 -16.19
CA TYR A 77 1.85 4.56 -15.11
C TYR A 77 0.75 3.98 -14.22
N GLY A 78 0.83 2.69 -13.93
CA GLY A 78 -0.26 1.89 -13.36
C GLY A 78 -1.42 1.74 -14.33
N GLY A 79 -2.61 1.45 -13.80
CA GLY A 79 -3.82 1.28 -14.59
C GLY A 79 -4.74 0.25 -13.96
N SER A 80 -5.52 -0.42 -14.80
CA SER A 80 -6.26 -1.62 -14.40
C SER A 80 -6.33 -2.64 -15.54
N MET A 81 -5.37 -2.60 -16.46
CA MET A 81 -5.34 -3.48 -17.64
C MET A 81 -4.71 -4.83 -17.29
N GLU A 82 -5.41 -5.93 -17.55
CA GLU A 82 -4.84 -7.28 -17.43
C GLU A 82 -3.56 -7.45 -18.26
N GLY A 83 -2.59 -8.15 -17.68
CA GLY A 83 -1.36 -8.55 -18.36
C GLY A 83 -0.33 -7.44 -18.56
N ASN A 84 -0.52 -6.27 -17.96
CA ASN A 84 0.48 -5.20 -18.01
C ASN A 84 1.67 -5.54 -17.11
N SER A 85 2.69 -6.21 -17.66
CA SER A 85 3.77 -6.77 -16.86
C SER A 85 4.83 -5.74 -16.48
N HIS A 86 5.12 -5.59 -15.19
CA HIS A 86 6.26 -4.79 -14.73
C HIS A 86 7.59 -5.38 -15.23
N LEU A 87 7.69 -6.70 -15.39
CA LEU A 87 8.91 -7.35 -15.88
C LEU A 87 9.26 -6.95 -17.33
N GLU A 88 8.25 -6.64 -18.15
CA GLU A 88 8.45 -6.17 -19.53
C GLU A 88 8.86 -4.70 -19.58
N HIS A 89 8.19 -3.85 -18.79
CA HIS A 89 8.51 -2.42 -18.69
C HIS A 89 9.82 -2.17 -17.93
N GLN A 90 10.16 -3.08 -17.02
CA GLN A 90 11.27 -2.98 -16.09
C GLN A 90 12.21 -4.22 -16.12
N PRO A 91 12.91 -4.50 -17.23
CA PRO A 91 13.63 -5.77 -17.41
C PRO A 91 14.74 -6.07 -16.39
N GLU A 92 15.34 -5.09 -15.71
CA GLU A 92 16.27 -5.35 -14.61
C GLU A 92 15.64 -6.13 -13.45
N MET A 93 14.30 -6.09 -13.28
CA MET A 93 13.60 -6.87 -12.26
C MET A 93 13.84 -8.37 -12.41
N LEU A 94 14.09 -8.85 -13.63
CA LEU A 94 14.41 -10.26 -13.89
C LEU A 94 15.74 -10.67 -13.25
N GLU A 95 16.73 -9.76 -13.24
CA GLU A 95 17.98 -10.00 -12.52
C GLU A 95 17.77 -9.73 -11.04
N ASN A 96 17.22 -8.58 -10.63
CA ASN A 96 17.07 -8.22 -9.20
C ASN A 96 16.25 -9.25 -8.39
N PHE A 97 15.23 -9.89 -9.00
CA PHE A 97 14.41 -10.92 -8.37
C PHE A 97 14.79 -12.34 -8.77
N LYS A 98 15.96 -12.55 -9.39
CA LYS A 98 16.37 -13.88 -9.87
C LYS A 98 16.38 -14.88 -8.72
N GLY A 99 15.83 -16.06 -8.98
CA GLY A 99 15.65 -17.11 -7.98
C GLY A 99 14.47 -16.88 -7.03
N TYR A 100 13.71 -15.80 -7.19
CA TYR A 100 12.48 -15.53 -6.46
C TYR A 100 11.26 -15.50 -7.38
N LYS A 101 10.08 -15.73 -6.81
CA LYS A 101 8.87 -15.93 -7.62
C LYS A 101 8.41 -14.68 -8.36
N PHE A 102 8.80 -13.49 -7.91
CA PHE A 102 8.50 -12.23 -8.61
C PHE A 102 9.17 -12.14 -9.98
N ALA A 103 10.25 -12.88 -10.24
CA ALA A 103 10.84 -12.98 -11.58
C ALA A 103 10.02 -13.86 -12.55
N LEU A 104 8.99 -14.58 -12.08
CA LEU A 104 8.12 -15.41 -12.93
C LEU A 104 6.95 -14.63 -13.52
N GLN A 105 6.39 -13.70 -12.73
CA GLN A 105 5.28 -12.84 -13.10
C GLN A 105 5.17 -11.73 -12.06
N TYR A 106 5.07 -10.49 -12.51
CA TYR A 106 4.75 -9.34 -11.69
C TYR A 106 4.13 -8.28 -12.60
N ASP A 107 2.85 -8.00 -12.38
CA ASP A 107 2.00 -7.22 -13.28
C ASP A 107 1.33 -6.10 -12.48
N ASP A 108 0.88 -5.06 -13.17
CA ASP A 108 0.08 -3.99 -12.56
C ASP A 108 -1.13 -4.57 -11.80
N ASP A 109 -1.42 -3.99 -10.65
CA ASP A 109 -2.63 -4.30 -9.90
C ASP A 109 -3.89 -3.84 -10.67
N ARG A 110 -5.02 -4.54 -10.45
CA ARG A 110 -6.34 -4.13 -10.93
C ARG A 110 -7.37 -4.15 -9.78
N GLY A 111 -8.64 -3.90 -10.10
CA GLY A 111 -9.66 -3.65 -9.10
C GLY A 111 -9.89 -4.83 -8.14
N HIS A 112 -10.29 -4.52 -6.90
CA HIS A 112 -10.48 -5.50 -5.81
C HIS A 112 -11.37 -6.69 -6.16
N THR A 113 -12.31 -6.55 -7.10
CA THR A 113 -13.15 -7.65 -7.60
C THR A 113 -12.36 -8.78 -8.25
N TYR A 114 -11.14 -8.53 -8.69
CA TYR A 114 -10.23 -9.52 -9.28
C TYR A 114 -9.24 -10.14 -8.28
N ALA A 115 -9.23 -9.71 -7.01
CA ALA A 115 -8.21 -10.13 -6.03
C ALA A 115 -8.10 -11.66 -5.91
N GLY A 116 -9.23 -12.37 -5.94
CA GLY A 116 -9.27 -13.83 -5.95
C GLY A 116 -8.82 -14.43 -7.27
N TYR A 117 -9.35 -13.92 -8.39
CA TYR A 117 -8.99 -14.41 -9.73
C TYR A 117 -7.48 -14.29 -9.99
N ASP A 118 -6.90 -13.12 -9.76
CA ASP A 118 -5.48 -12.87 -10.04
C ASP A 118 -4.56 -13.69 -9.13
N LEU A 119 -4.95 -13.90 -7.86
CA LEU A 119 -4.22 -14.76 -6.94
C LEU A 119 -4.23 -16.23 -7.40
N LEU A 120 -5.36 -16.72 -7.92
CA LEU A 120 -5.48 -18.11 -8.38
C LEU A 120 -4.76 -18.34 -9.72
N HIS A 121 -4.63 -17.32 -10.55
CA HIS A 121 -4.05 -17.42 -11.89
C HIS A 121 -2.59 -16.97 -11.98
N THR A 122 -2.00 -16.46 -10.88
CA THR A 122 -0.59 -16.06 -10.88
C THR A 122 0.37 -17.26 -10.91
N LYS A 123 1.42 -17.15 -11.74
CA LYS A 123 2.54 -18.09 -11.80
C LYS A 123 3.34 -18.16 -10.48
N ARG A 124 3.13 -17.21 -9.55
CA ARG A 124 3.78 -17.18 -8.23
C ARG A 124 3.13 -18.14 -7.21
N LEU A 125 1.95 -18.66 -7.49
CA LEU A 125 1.16 -19.43 -6.53
C LEU A 125 1.72 -20.80 -6.10
N PRO A 126 2.34 -21.61 -6.98
CA PRO A 126 2.72 -22.99 -6.61
C PRO A 126 3.59 -23.09 -5.37
N GLY A 127 3.14 -23.83 -4.34
CA GLY A 127 3.87 -24.00 -3.08
C GLY A 127 3.74 -22.84 -2.08
N GLN A 128 2.84 -21.90 -2.30
CA GLN A 128 2.48 -20.87 -1.32
C GLN A 128 1.69 -21.43 -0.14
N LYS A 129 1.57 -20.61 0.91
CA LYS A 129 0.90 -20.93 2.17
C LYS A 129 -0.36 -20.10 2.39
N GLY A 130 -1.17 -20.48 3.37
CA GLY A 130 -2.39 -19.78 3.75
C GLY A 130 -2.16 -18.31 4.12
N SER A 131 -0.95 -17.91 4.52
CA SER A 131 -0.57 -16.51 4.74
C SER A 131 -0.80 -15.62 3.51
N CYS A 132 -0.73 -16.15 2.28
CA CYS A 132 -1.00 -15.39 1.05
C CYS A 132 -2.46 -14.93 0.90
N LEU A 133 -3.39 -15.48 1.69
CA LEU A 133 -4.81 -15.11 1.68
C LEU A 133 -5.13 -13.93 2.60
N GLN A 134 -4.19 -13.50 3.45
CA GLN A 134 -4.42 -12.49 4.50
C GLN A 134 -5.04 -11.19 3.98
N CYS A 135 -4.59 -10.75 2.80
CA CYS A 135 -4.95 -9.48 2.19
C CYS A 135 -5.88 -9.67 0.99
N LYS A 136 -6.61 -10.79 0.93
CA LYS A 136 -7.43 -11.17 -0.25
C LYS A 136 -8.91 -11.23 0.06
N GLY A 137 -9.28 -10.90 1.29
CA GLY A 137 -10.64 -10.98 1.81
C GLY A 137 -10.71 -11.01 3.32
N SER A 138 -11.93 -10.97 3.84
CA SER A 138 -12.23 -11.20 5.25
C SER A 138 -12.44 -12.67 5.60
N TYR A 139 -12.60 -13.55 4.60
CA TYR A 139 -12.87 -14.98 4.81
C TYR A 139 -11.90 -15.61 5.81
N VAL A 140 -10.60 -15.43 5.61
CA VAL A 140 -9.59 -16.01 6.48
C VAL A 140 -9.69 -15.52 7.91
N TYR A 141 -10.05 -14.25 8.12
CA TYR A 141 -10.27 -13.74 9.46
C TYR A 141 -11.55 -14.30 10.09
N ASP A 142 -12.67 -14.18 9.38
CA ASP A 142 -13.99 -14.50 9.90
C ASP A 142 -14.23 -16.01 10.07
N VAL A 143 -13.55 -16.85 9.29
CA VAL A 143 -13.68 -18.32 9.30
C VAL A 143 -12.51 -19.03 9.99
N TYR A 144 -11.26 -18.66 9.70
CA TYR A 144 -10.09 -19.36 10.26
C TYR A 144 -9.53 -18.69 11.52
N PHE A 145 -9.29 -17.38 11.49
CA PHE A 145 -8.57 -16.71 12.57
C PHE A 145 -9.37 -16.67 13.87
N LYS A 146 -10.67 -16.36 13.82
CA LYS A 146 -11.51 -16.25 15.03
C LYS A 146 -11.54 -17.52 15.88
N GLU A 147 -11.45 -18.69 15.27
CA GLU A 147 -11.50 -19.97 15.97
C GLU A 147 -10.11 -20.57 16.22
N GLY A 148 -9.22 -20.46 15.24
CA GLY A 148 -7.92 -21.14 15.23
C GLY A 148 -6.70 -20.24 15.29
N GLY A 149 -6.87 -18.92 15.38
CA GLY A 149 -5.80 -17.93 15.31
C GLY A 149 -4.97 -18.09 14.04
N TRP A 150 -3.65 -17.99 14.17
CA TRP A 150 -2.70 -18.06 13.06
C TRP A 150 -2.46 -19.48 12.49
N ALA A 151 -3.18 -20.50 12.94
CA ALA A 151 -2.95 -21.89 12.52
C ALA A 151 -3.09 -22.12 11.00
N TYR A 152 -3.84 -21.26 10.28
CA TYR A 152 -3.95 -21.35 8.82
C TYR A 152 -2.69 -20.85 8.08
N ALA A 153 -1.87 -20.00 8.70
CA ALA A 153 -0.82 -19.27 8.00
C ALA A 153 0.23 -20.19 7.38
N SER A 154 0.57 -21.30 8.05
CA SER A 154 1.56 -22.29 7.60
C SER A 154 0.98 -23.42 6.76
N LYS A 155 -0.35 -23.51 6.65
CA LYS A 155 -1.04 -24.54 5.85
C LYS A 155 -0.77 -24.34 4.35
N PRO A 156 -0.83 -25.40 3.54
CA PRO A 156 -0.81 -25.26 2.08
C PRO A 156 -1.91 -24.30 1.62
N PHE A 157 -1.59 -23.39 0.69
CA PHE A 157 -2.55 -22.42 0.16
C PHE A 157 -3.84 -23.09 -0.32
N ASP A 158 -3.72 -24.16 -1.11
CA ASP A 158 -4.88 -24.85 -1.72
C ASP A 158 -5.85 -25.41 -0.67
N GLU A 159 -5.36 -25.82 0.51
CA GLU A 159 -6.22 -26.30 1.60
C GLU A 159 -7.08 -25.17 2.18
N VAL A 160 -6.48 -23.99 2.37
CA VAL A 160 -7.15 -22.83 2.98
C VAL A 160 -8.05 -22.11 1.97
N ALA A 161 -7.69 -22.12 0.69
CA ALA A 161 -8.44 -21.48 -0.39
C ALA A 161 -9.59 -22.33 -0.93
N ALA A 162 -9.54 -23.67 -0.82
CA ALA A 162 -10.54 -24.58 -1.37
C ALA A 162 -12.02 -24.26 -1.01
N PRO A 163 -12.36 -23.81 0.21
CA PRO A 163 -13.76 -23.51 0.54
C PRO A 163 -14.19 -22.08 0.18
N ILE A 164 -13.28 -21.23 -0.31
CA ILE A 164 -13.59 -19.83 -0.65
C ILE A 164 -14.30 -19.79 -2.00
N THR A 165 -15.52 -19.26 -2.03
CA THR A 165 -16.27 -19.05 -3.28
C THR A 165 -15.92 -17.72 -3.95
N ASP A 166 -16.27 -17.57 -5.23
CA ASP A 166 -16.05 -16.33 -5.99
C ASP A 166 -16.66 -15.08 -5.33
N ASP A 167 -17.72 -15.25 -4.53
CA ASP A 167 -18.32 -14.13 -3.82
C ASP A 167 -17.50 -13.68 -2.60
N GLU A 168 -16.72 -14.58 -2.00
CA GLU A 168 -16.11 -14.44 -0.69
C GLU A 168 -14.65 -13.98 -0.71
N TRP A 169 -14.05 -13.80 -1.89
CA TRP A 169 -12.70 -13.25 -2.03
C TRP A 169 -12.66 -11.82 -1.49
N PHE A 170 -13.04 -10.79 -2.25
CA PHE A 170 -13.02 -9.41 -1.73
C PHE A 170 -14.45 -8.85 -1.60
N GLY A 171 -15.00 -8.95 -0.40
CA GLY A 171 -16.35 -8.51 -0.07
C GLY A 171 -16.41 -7.22 0.74
N CYS A 172 -17.63 -6.73 0.96
CA CYS A 172 -17.89 -5.48 1.71
C CYS A 172 -17.40 -5.57 3.17
N SER A 173 -17.44 -6.78 3.73
CA SER A 173 -16.96 -7.04 5.08
C SER A 173 -15.44 -6.86 5.25
N THR A 174 -14.67 -6.75 4.17
CA THR A 174 -13.22 -6.46 4.24
C THR A 174 -12.94 -5.13 4.99
N CYS A 175 -13.85 -4.17 4.90
CA CYS A 175 -13.72 -2.87 5.56
C CYS A 175 -14.87 -2.53 6.50
N HIS A 176 -16.01 -3.23 6.41
CA HIS A 176 -17.19 -2.96 7.20
C HIS A 176 -17.52 -4.12 8.14
N ASP A 177 -17.90 -3.80 9.37
CA ASP A 177 -18.59 -4.74 10.24
C ASP A 177 -19.95 -5.11 9.61
N PRO A 178 -20.25 -6.40 9.38
CA PRO A 178 -21.43 -6.81 8.63
C PRO A 178 -22.76 -6.58 9.36
N ASP A 179 -22.71 -6.37 10.69
CA ASP A 179 -23.91 -6.16 11.51
C ASP A 179 -24.22 -4.68 11.69
N THR A 180 -23.19 -3.82 11.69
CA THR A 180 -23.31 -2.39 12.03
C THR A 180 -22.91 -1.45 10.90
N MET A 181 -22.25 -1.95 9.85
CA MET A 181 -21.59 -1.19 8.79
C MET A 181 -20.52 -0.19 9.26
N GLN A 182 -20.14 -0.22 10.53
CA GLN A 182 -19.00 0.57 11.02
C GLN A 182 -17.72 0.12 10.32
N LEU A 183 -16.77 1.04 10.12
CA LEU A 183 -15.45 0.66 9.62
C LEU A 183 -14.80 -0.29 10.62
N ARG A 184 -14.18 -1.37 10.13
CA ARG A 184 -13.43 -2.31 10.94
C ARG A 184 -12.03 -2.53 10.36
N VAL A 185 -11.09 -2.79 11.25
CA VAL A 185 -9.73 -3.24 10.93
C VAL A 185 -9.53 -4.55 11.65
N TYR A 186 -9.38 -5.64 10.91
CA TYR A 186 -9.25 -6.98 11.48
C TYR A 186 -7.94 -7.67 11.11
N GLN A 187 -7.18 -7.16 10.14
CA GLN A 187 -5.95 -7.80 9.68
C GLN A 187 -4.92 -7.82 10.81
N GLN A 188 -4.71 -9.00 11.39
CA GLN A 188 -4.04 -9.15 12.68
C GLN A 188 -2.56 -8.81 12.67
N GLY A 189 -1.86 -9.02 11.56
CA GLY A 189 -0.48 -8.55 11.42
C GLY A 189 -0.40 -7.03 11.60
N PHE A 190 -1.28 -6.29 10.92
CA PHE A 190 -1.32 -4.82 11.02
C PHE A 190 -1.75 -4.36 12.41
N VAL A 191 -2.82 -4.96 12.97
CA VAL A 191 -3.30 -4.67 14.34
C VAL A 191 -2.19 -4.87 15.36
N GLU A 192 -1.50 -6.02 15.32
CA GLU A 192 -0.41 -6.36 16.24
C GLU A 192 0.79 -5.39 16.06
N ALA A 193 1.16 -5.06 14.83
CA ALA A 193 2.27 -4.15 14.55
C ALA A 193 1.99 -2.71 15.01
N MET A 194 0.77 -2.22 14.81
CA MET A 194 0.36 -0.90 15.30
C MET A 194 0.30 -0.86 16.83
N ALA A 195 -0.17 -1.94 17.47
CA ALA A 195 -0.16 -2.06 18.93
C ALA A 195 1.27 -2.02 19.50
N ARG A 196 2.26 -2.64 18.85
CA ARG A 196 3.69 -2.52 19.24
C ARG A 196 4.21 -1.09 19.18
N ARG A 197 3.61 -0.24 18.35
CA ARG A 197 3.88 1.21 18.27
C ARG A 197 3.04 2.05 19.25
N GLY A 198 2.24 1.41 20.10
CA GLY A 198 1.37 2.10 21.05
C GLY A 198 0.10 2.69 20.42
N VAL A 199 -0.27 2.25 19.21
CA VAL A 199 -1.50 2.68 18.54
C VAL A 199 -2.56 1.60 18.65
N ASP A 200 -3.66 1.90 19.33
CA ASP A 200 -4.85 1.06 19.34
C ASP A 200 -5.74 1.41 18.13
N VAL A 201 -5.67 0.58 17.09
CA VAL A 201 -6.46 0.77 15.86
C VAL A 201 -7.96 0.68 16.09
N ASN A 202 -8.43 0.01 17.15
CA ASN A 202 -9.86 -0.11 17.46
C ASN A 202 -10.41 1.14 18.16
N ALA A 203 -9.54 1.95 18.74
CA ALA A 203 -9.87 3.24 19.35
C ALA A 203 -9.56 4.44 18.42
N ALA A 204 -9.21 4.16 17.16
CA ALA A 204 -8.82 5.17 16.20
C ALA A 204 -9.98 6.14 15.88
N SER A 205 -9.64 7.38 15.54
CA SER A 205 -10.65 8.34 15.10
C SER A 205 -11.29 7.89 13.78
N HIS A 206 -12.47 8.43 13.44
CA HIS A 206 -13.06 8.15 12.14
C HIS A 206 -12.13 8.54 10.97
N ASN A 207 -11.33 9.59 11.13
CA ASN A 207 -10.37 9.99 10.11
C ASN A 207 -9.25 8.96 9.96
N ASP A 208 -8.66 8.51 11.06
CA ASP A 208 -7.60 7.49 11.02
C ASP A 208 -8.12 6.17 10.43
N MET A 209 -9.36 5.77 10.77
CA MET A 209 -10.00 4.59 10.19
C MET A 209 -10.13 4.67 8.66
N ARG A 210 -10.28 5.87 8.08
CA ARG A 210 -10.30 6.07 6.62
C ARG A 210 -8.95 5.85 5.96
N ALA A 211 -7.86 5.76 6.72
CA ALA A 211 -6.57 5.27 6.23
C ALA A 211 -6.35 3.80 6.62
N TYR A 212 -6.69 3.42 7.86
CA TYR A 212 -6.39 2.09 8.39
C TYR A 212 -7.12 0.95 7.70
N VAL A 213 -8.33 1.17 7.15
CA VAL A 213 -9.01 0.14 6.35
C VAL A 213 -8.21 -0.25 5.09
N CYS A 214 -7.45 0.68 4.52
CA CYS A 214 -6.54 0.43 3.40
C CYS A 214 -5.23 -0.22 3.88
N ALA A 215 -4.70 0.26 5.01
CA ALA A 215 -3.47 -0.23 5.64
C ALA A 215 -3.55 -1.66 6.18
N GLN A 216 -4.73 -2.30 6.12
CA GLN A 216 -4.84 -3.74 6.33
C GLN A 216 -4.03 -4.55 5.32
N CYS A 217 -3.90 -4.02 4.09
CA CYS A 217 -3.35 -4.75 2.95
C CYS A 217 -2.25 -3.98 2.23
N HIS A 218 -2.41 -2.66 2.08
CA HIS A 218 -1.52 -1.77 1.34
C HIS A 218 -0.33 -1.32 2.20
N THR A 219 0.51 -2.31 2.52
CA THR A 219 1.64 -2.22 3.45
C THR A 219 2.77 -3.16 3.06
N GLU A 220 3.98 -2.82 3.44
CA GLU A 220 5.10 -3.77 3.54
C GLU A 220 4.80 -4.86 4.58
N TYR A 221 5.18 -6.09 4.26
CA TYR A 221 5.01 -7.23 5.17
C TYR A 221 6.03 -8.33 4.91
N TYR A 222 6.27 -9.15 5.95
CA TYR A 222 7.04 -10.39 5.85
C TYR A 222 6.30 -11.55 6.53
N PHE A 223 6.77 -12.77 6.26
CA PHE A 223 6.31 -13.96 6.97
C PHE A 223 7.30 -14.34 8.08
N THR A 224 6.79 -14.53 9.29
CA THR A 224 7.61 -14.97 10.42
C THR A 224 8.21 -16.35 10.16
N ALA A 225 9.44 -16.57 10.62
CA ALA A 225 10.10 -17.88 10.48
C ALA A 225 9.48 -18.97 11.37
N GLU A 226 8.81 -18.58 12.46
CA GLU A 226 8.25 -19.50 13.45
C GLU A 226 7.02 -20.25 12.93
N ASP A 227 6.04 -19.52 12.38
CA ASP A 227 4.75 -20.08 11.98
C ASP A 227 4.19 -19.50 10.67
N GLY A 228 4.97 -18.67 9.97
CA GLY A 228 4.59 -18.12 8.67
C GLY A 228 3.49 -17.07 8.72
N ARG A 229 3.16 -16.53 9.90
CA ARG A 229 2.17 -15.45 10.01
C ARG A 229 2.65 -14.16 9.36
N VAL A 230 1.71 -13.35 8.90
CA VAL A 230 2.00 -12.00 8.37
C VAL A 230 2.36 -11.07 9.52
N ASN A 231 3.46 -10.33 9.37
CA ASN A 231 3.88 -9.30 10.32
C ASN A 231 4.50 -8.11 9.55
N HIS A 232 4.62 -6.98 10.23
CA HIS A 232 5.09 -5.72 9.63
C HIS A 232 6.31 -5.17 10.40
N PRO A 233 7.32 -4.62 9.70
CA PRO A 233 8.61 -4.20 10.28
C PRO A 233 8.61 -2.81 10.94
N TYR A 234 7.51 -2.40 11.59
CA TYR A 234 7.28 -1.00 11.96
C TYR A 234 7.92 -0.53 13.27
N ASP A 235 8.52 -1.42 14.05
CA ASP A 235 8.98 -1.13 15.42
C ASP A 235 10.03 0.00 15.48
N ASN A 236 10.74 0.27 14.39
CA ASN A 236 11.71 1.36 14.29
C ASN A 236 11.19 2.62 13.57
N GLY A 237 10.04 2.54 12.89
CA GLY A 237 9.54 3.59 11.99
C GLY A 237 8.82 3.01 10.78
N LEU A 238 8.27 3.89 9.94
CA LEU A 238 7.53 3.55 8.70
C LEU A 238 8.27 4.05 7.45
N ASP A 239 9.58 4.23 7.52
CA ASP A 239 10.39 4.54 6.35
C ASP A 239 11.31 3.36 6.03
N ALA A 240 11.77 3.31 4.77
CA ALA A 240 12.55 2.20 4.27
C ALA A 240 13.80 1.95 5.14
N GLU A 241 14.47 2.98 5.65
CA GLU A 241 15.64 2.80 6.51
C GLU A 241 15.31 2.24 7.89
N SER A 242 14.21 2.68 8.48
CA SER A 242 13.72 2.17 9.77
C SER A 242 13.32 0.70 9.66
N GLU A 243 12.63 0.33 8.59
CA GLU A 243 12.24 -1.05 8.30
C GLU A 243 13.46 -1.91 7.97
N TYR A 244 14.43 -1.39 7.21
CA TYR A 244 15.72 -2.08 7.00
C TYR A 244 16.41 -2.36 8.34
N LYS A 245 16.47 -1.35 9.21
CA LYS A 245 17.03 -1.47 10.56
C LYS A 245 16.29 -2.52 11.41
N PHE A 246 14.98 -2.65 11.26
CA PHE A 246 14.21 -3.73 11.91
C PHE A 246 14.75 -5.11 11.50
N TYR A 247 15.01 -5.32 10.22
CA TYR A 247 15.58 -6.58 9.72
C TYR A 247 17.04 -6.82 10.16
N GLN A 248 17.79 -5.77 10.54
CA GLN A 248 19.18 -5.89 11.02
C GLN A 248 19.31 -6.14 12.53
N THR A 249 18.32 -5.77 13.33
CA THR A 249 18.42 -5.73 14.80
C THR A 249 17.95 -7.00 15.49
N GLY A 250 17.58 -8.04 14.73
CA GLY A 250 17.05 -9.29 15.26
C GLY A 250 15.59 -9.22 15.70
N GLN A 251 14.92 -8.07 15.54
CA GLN A 251 13.50 -7.90 15.85
C GLN A 251 12.60 -8.81 14.99
N ALA A 252 13.05 -9.17 13.79
CA ALA A 252 12.37 -10.15 12.92
C ALA A 252 12.51 -11.62 13.40
N GLY A 253 13.18 -11.87 14.53
CA GLY A 253 13.37 -13.20 15.10
C GLY A 253 14.22 -14.10 14.21
N GLY A 254 13.66 -15.26 13.83
CA GLY A 254 14.32 -16.24 12.97
C GLY A 254 14.42 -15.84 11.50
N PHE A 255 13.70 -14.80 11.06
CA PHE A 255 13.71 -14.35 9.68
C PHE A 255 15.07 -13.74 9.31
N LYS A 256 15.68 -14.24 8.23
CA LYS A 256 16.99 -13.76 7.72
C LYS A 256 16.87 -13.02 6.40
N GLY A 257 15.75 -13.16 5.70
CA GLY A 257 15.50 -12.63 4.37
C GLY A 257 14.56 -13.55 3.60
N ASP A 258 14.10 -13.07 2.45
CA ASP A 258 13.06 -13.71 1.65
C ASP A 258 13.63 -14.78 0.70
N TRP A 259 14.81 -14.54 0.14
CA TRP A 259 15.51 -15.52 -0.69
C TRP A 259 17.01 -15.26 -0.76
N MET A 260 17.76 -16.30 -1.12
CA MET A 260 19.16 -16.18 -1.48
C MET A 260 19.27 -15.90 -2.99
N HIS A 261 19.79 -14.74 -3.37
CA HIS A 261 20.00 -14.41 -4.78
C HIS A 261 21.05 -15.35 -5.40
N PRO A 262 20.76 -16.02 -6.53
CA PRO A 262 21.63 -17.08 -7.05
C PRO A 262 22.95 -16.57 -7.62
N ASP A 263 23.01 -15.33 -8.12
CA ASP A 263 24.23 -14.80 -8.73
C ASP A 263 25.18 -14.20 -7.70
N SER A 264 24.74 -13.20 -6.93
CA SER A 264 25.56 -12.55 -5.90
C SER A 264 25.71 -13.33 -4.59
N LYS A 265 24.93 -14.40 -4.40
CA LYS A 265 24.81 -15.14 -3.11
C LYS A 265 24.50 -14.22 -1.93
N THR A 266 23.72 -13.18 -2.19
CA THR A 266 23.25 -12.25 -1.16
C THR A 266 21.88 -12.71 -0.68
N MET A 267 21.71 -12.84 0.64
CA MET A 267 20.37 -12.99 1.21
C MET A 267 19.64 -11.67 0.96
N MET A 268 18.46 -11.69 0.34
CA MET A 268 17.71 -10.49 -0.07
C MET A 268 16.48 -10.26 0.81
N LEU A 269 15.94 -9.04 0.71
CA LEU A 269 14.62 -8.68 1.20
C LEU A 269 13.73 -8.38 -0.01
N LYS A 270 12.45 -8.74 0.07
CA LYS A 270 11.42 -8.27 -0.85
C LYS A 270 10.61 -7.20 -0.11
N ALA A 271 10.37 -6.06 -0.76
CA ALA A 271 9.39 -5.08 -0.29
C ALA A 271 8.07 -5.24 -1.05
N GLN A 272 6.94 -4.98 -0.40
CA GLN A 272 5.61 -5.12 -1.00
C GLN A 272 4.78 -3.88 -0.72
N HIS A 273 4.28 -3.23 -1.78
CA HIS A 273 3.23 -2.20 -1.78
C HIS A 273 3.13 -1.35 -0.49
N PRO A 274 4.19 -0.59 -0.12
CA PRO A 274 4.24 0.17 1.14
C PRO A 274 3.50 1.51 1.03
N GLU A 275 2.24 1.51 0.57
CA GLU A 275 1.49 2.74 0.36
C GLU A 275 1.19 3.45 1.68
N PHE A 276 0.80 2.73 2.73
CA PHE A 276 0.51 3.33 4.04
C PHE A 276 1.75 4.01 4.64
N GLU A 277 2.90 3.35 4.56
CA GLU A 277 4.18 3.79 5.09
C GLU A 277 4.72 5.00 4.30
N THR A 278 4.53 4.98 2.98
CA THR A 278 4.83 6.11 2.10
C THR A 278 3.94 7.31 2.42
N TRP A 279 2.63 7.10 2.51
CA TRP A 279 1.64 8.13 2.79
C TRP A 279 1.79 8.73 4.19
N ALA A 280 2.09 7.94 5.22
CA ALA A 280 1.97 8.34 6.63
C ALA A 280 2.79 9.57 7.06
N THR A 281 3.80 9.97 6.28
CA THR A 281 4.61 11.18 6.51
C THR A 281 4.63 12.08 5.28
N SER A 282 3.55 12.08 4.51
CA SER A 282 3.36 12.92 3.34
C SER A 282 2.73 14.26 3.71
N VAL A 283 2.87 15.26 2.83
CA VAL A 283 2.15 16.54 2.97
C VAL A 283 0.63 16.34 3.08
N HIS A 284 0.08 15.33 2.40
CA HIS A 284 -1.35 15.02 2.49
C HIS A 284 -1.71 14.45 3.86
N ALA A 285 -0.96 13.49 4.39
CA ALA A 285 -1.18 12.93 5.71
C ALA A 285 -0.99 13.98 6.82
N ASP A 286 0.04 14.82 6.72
CA ASP A 286 0.30 15.93 7.65
C ASP A 286 -0.86 16.94 7.67
N ALA A 287 -1.58 17.08 6.55
CA ALA A 287 -2.78 17.90 6.43
C ALA A 287 -4.07 17.17 6.82
N GLY A 288 -3.99 15.92 7.29
CA GLY A 288 -5.13 15.09 7.69
C GLY A 288 -5.89 14.43 6.53
N VAL A 289 -5.36 14.46 5.30
CA VAL A 289 -5.95 13.83 4.12
C VAL A 289 -5.61 12.34 4.09
N THR A 290 -6.63 11.51 3.89
CA THR A 290 -6.60 10.05 3.97
C THR A 290 -6.74 9.40 2.59
N CYS A 291 -6.51 8.09 2.51
CA CYS A 291 -6.71 7.29 1.31
C CYS A 291 -8.11 7.49 0.71
N VAL A 292 -9.14 7.52 1.57
CA VAL A 292 -10.55 7.62 1.16
C VAL A 292 -10.89 9.00 0.58
N ASP A 293 -10.17 10.07 0.95
CA ASP A 293 -10.42 11.40 0.38
C ASP A 293 -10.11 11.44 -1.13
N CYS A 294 -9.06 10.72 -1.55
CA CYS A 294 -8.63 10.67 -2.95
C CYS A 294 -9.25 9.50 -3.72
N HIS A 295 -9.25 8.29 -3.17
CA HIS A 295 -9.65 7.06 -3.89
C HIS A 295 -11.11 6.66 -3.71
N MET A 296 -11.80 7.27 -2.76
CA MET A 296 -13.20 6.99 -2.46
C MET A 296 -13.98 8.30 -2.24
N PRO A 297 -13.91 9.27 -3.19
CA PRO A 297 -14.50 10.58 -2.98
C PRO A 297 -16.03 10.49 -2.90
N TYR A 298 -16.64 11.54 -2.35
CA TYR A 298 -18.09 11.63 -2.33
C TYR A 298 -18.67 11.88 -3.73
N MET A 299 -19.55 10.99 -4.14
CA MET A 299 -20.27 11.00 -5.42
C MET A 299 -21.75 11.34 -5.22
N ARG A 300 -22.46 11.62 -6.31
CA ARG A 300 -23.92 11.82 -6.32
C ARG A 300 -24.58 11.06 -7.45
N ASP A 301 -25.64 10.33 -7.13
CA ASP A 301 -26.54 9.70 -8.10
C ASP A 301 -28.00 9.87 -7.66
N GLY A 302 -28.88 10.25 -8.59
CA GLY A 302 -30.30 10.51 -8.28
C GLY A 302 -30.53 11.49 -7.12
N GLY A 303 -29.62 12.44 -6.91
CA GLY A 303 -29.65 13.41 -5.80
C GLY A 303 -29.12 12.89 -4.45
N LYS A 304 -28.82 11.59 -4.33
CA LYS A 304 -28.27 10.96 -3.12
C LYS A 304 -26.74 11.03 -3.14
N LYS A 305 -26.15 11.44 -2.00
CA LYS A 305 -24.70 11.42 -1.79
C LYS A 305 -24.28 10.01 -1.34
N TYR A 306 -23.16 9.52 -1.85
CA TYR A 306 -22.56 8.26 -1.40
C TYR A 306 -21.02 8.34 -1.51
N THR A 307 -20.32 7.46 -0.79
CA THR A 307 -18.86 7.31 -0.91
C THR A 307 -18.54 6.38 -2.07
N SER A 308 -17.74 6.83 -3.04
CA SER A 308 -17.28 5.97 -4.12
C SER A 308 -16.62 4.71 -3.56
N HIS A 309 -16.97 3.55 -4.10
CA HIS A 309 -16.25 2.30 -3.87
C HIS A 309 -15.51 1.84 -5.14
N TRP A 310 -15.31 2.76 -6.09
CA TRP A 310 -14.43 2.55 -7.23
C TRP A 310 -12.99 2.92 -6.85
N MET A 311 -12.32 2.00 -6.17
CA MET A 311 -10.95 2.18 -5.69
C MET A 311 -9.97 2.02 -6.86
N SER A 312 -9.76 3.11 -7.60
CA SER A 312 -8.91 3.15 -8.78
C SER A 312 -8.04 4.42 -8.76
N SER A 313 -7.34 4.71 -9.85
CA SER A 313 -6.57 5.95 -9.99
C SER A 313 -7.48 7.17 -9.83
N PRO A 314 -7.21 8.10 -8.87
CA PRO A 314 -8.02 9.30 -8.66
C PRO A 314 -8.08 10.24 -9.87
N LEU A 315 -7.12 10.11 -10.79
CA LEU A 315 -7.08 10.86 -12.05
C LEU A 315 -8.22 10.53 -13.01
N LYS A 316 -8.97 9.44 -12.75
CA LYS A 316 -10.19 9.11 -13.49
C LYS A 316 -11.41 9.93 -13.02
N TYR A 317 -11.30 10.61 -11.89
CA TYR A 317 -12.37 11.39 -11.25
C TYR A 317 -11.78 12.56 -10.45
N THR A 318 -10.86 13.30 -11.08
CA THR A 318 -10.07 14.39 -10.48
C THR A 318 -10.95 15.49 -9.87
N LYS A 319 -12.12 15.75 -10.46
CA LYS A 319 -13.05 16.78 -9.96
C LYS A 319 -13.59 16.45 -8.57
N GLU A 320 -13.90 15.18 -8.34
CA GLU A 320 -14.44 14.69 -7.08
C GLU A 320 -13.34 14.45 -6.04
N ALA A 321 -12.17 13.97 -6.48
CA ALA A 321 -11.04 13.67 -5.61
C ALA A 321 -10.22 14.91 -5.21
N CYS A 322 -9.84 15.76 -6.17
CA CYS A 322 -8.84 16.82 -5.96
C CYS A 322 -9.47 18.20 -5.81
N LEU A 323 -10.43 18.57 -6.67
CA LEU A 323 -10.99 19.93 -6.75
C LEU A 323 -11.93 20.29 -5.58
N LYS A 324 -12.01 19.43 -4.55
CA LYS A 324 -12.64 19.77 -3.27
C LYS A 324 -11.73 20.62 -2.38
N CYS A 325 -10.42 20.49 -2.58
CA CYS A 325 -9.40 21.14 -1.77
C CYS A 325 -8.46 22.04 -2.60
N HIS A 326 -8.37 21.79 -3.91
CA HIS A 326 -7.48 22.50 -4.83
C HIS A 326 -8.26 23.45 -5.75
N ASP A 327 -7.74 24.67 -5.90
CA ASP A 327 -8.31 25.71 -6.78
C ASP A 327 -7.70 25.68 -8.20
N GLU A 328 -6.65 24.88 -8.43
CA GLU A 328 -6.06 24.70 -9.75
C GLU A 328 -6.99 23.97 -10.73
N SER A 329 -6.72 24.10 -12.04
CA SER A 329 -7.48 23.34 -13.05
C SER A 329 -7.17 21.84 -12.99
N GLU A 330 -8.13 21.01 -13.41
CA GLU A 330 -7.95 19.56 -13.51
C GLU A 330 -6.72 19.19 -14.35
N GLU A 331 -6.52 19.86 -15.49
CA GLU A 331 -5.38 19.62 -16.37
C GLU A 331 -4.06 19.96 -15.68
N THR A 332 -4.03 21.02 -14.86
CA THR A 332 -2.85 21.43 -14.10
C THR A 332 -2.49 20.37 -13.07
N LEU A 333 -3.48 19.84 -12.34
CA LEU A 333 -3.25 18.82 -11.33
C LEU A 333 -2.79 17.49 -11.96
N VAL A 334 -3.44 17.05 -13.04
CA VAL A 334 -3.04 15.84 -13.78
C VAL A 334 -1.62 15.98 -14.33
N ALA A 335 -1.26 17.14 -14.89
CA ALA A 335 0.09 17.39 -15.39
C ALA A 335 1.16 17.37 -14.28
N ARG A 336 0.84 17.88 -13.09
CA ARG A 336 1.74 17.81 -11.92
C ARG A 336 1.96 16.36 -11.47
N VAL A 337 0.89 15.59 -11.35
CA VAL A 337 0.97 14.16 -11.01
C VAL A 337 1.80 13.41 -12.04
N LYS A 338 1.54 13.63 -13.33
CA LYS A 338 2.34 13.04 -14.41
C LYS A 338 3.83 13.40 -14.31
N THR A 339 4.15 14.65 -14.00
CA THR A 339 5.55 15.09 -13.81
C THR A 339 6.25 14.32 -12.69
N ILE A 340 5.54 14.10 -11.58
CA ILE A 340 6.06 13.28 -10.46
C ILE A 340 6.26 11.83 -10.90
N HIS A 341 5.30 11.23 -11.61
CA HIS A 341 5.44 9.86 -12.11
C HIS A 341 6.61 9.72 -13.08
N ASP A 342 6.75 10.64 -14.05
CA ASP A 342 7.84 10.62 -15.04
C ASP A 342 9.22 10.69 -14.37
N ASN A 343 9.37 11.59 -13.38
CA ASN A 343 10.62 11.74 -12.63
C ASN A 343 10.92 10.49 -11.80
N THR A 344 9.92 10.00 -11.05
CA THR A 344 10.08 8.82 -10.19
C THR A 344 10.43 7.60 -11.01
N PHE A 345 9.69 7.31 -12.08
CA PHE A 345 9.97 6.17 -12.95
C PHE A 345 11.39 6.23 -13.52
N LYS A 346 11.82 7.40 -14.01
CA LYS A 346 13.18 7.55 -14.56
C LYS A 346 14.26 7.22 -13.53
N VAL A 347 14.14 7.71 -12.31
CA VAL A 347 15.15 7.47 -11.26
C VAL A 347 15.06 6.04 -10.71
N GLN A 348 13.84 5.48 -10.59
CA GLN A 348 13.61 4.10 -10.20
C GLN A 348 14.29 3.11 -11.16
N ARG A 349 14.21 3.36 -12.47
CA ARG A 349 14.89 2.57 -13.50
C ARG A 349 16.41 2.62 -13.34
N ILE A 350 16.97 3.80 -13.05
CA ILE A 350 18.41 3.95 -12.80
C ILE A 350 18.82 3.16 -11.55
N ALA A 351 18.05 3.27 -10.46
CA ALA A 351 18.29 2.51 -9.22
C ALA A 351 18.27 1.01 -9.47
N GLY A 352 17.22 0.50 -10.14
CA GLY A 352 17.08 -0.92 -10.44
C GLY A 352 18.22 -1.46 -11.32
N GLN A 353 18.64 -0.69 -12.34
CA GLN A 353 19.77 -1.05 -13.20
C GLN A 353 21.10 -1.08 -12.45
N SER A 354 21.30 -0.13 -11.53
CA SER A 354 22.48 -0.12 -10.67
C SER A 354 22.50 -1.32 -9.71
N VAL A 355 21.36 -1.70 -9.15
CA VAL A 355 21.21 -2.91 -8.32
C VAL A 355 21.54 -4.18 -9.13
N ALA A 356 20.99 -4.32 -10.34
CA ALA A 356 21.29 -5.45 -11.22
C ALA A 356 22.79 -5.53 -11.55
N LYS A 357 23.42 -4.37 -11.84
CA LYS A 357 24.86 -4.29 -12.07
C LYS A 357 25.67 -4.72 -10.85
N ALA A 358 25.23 -4.37 -9.64
CA ALA A 358 25.88 -4.79 -8.40
C ALA A 358 25.78 -6.31 -8.20
N HIS A 359 24.62 -6.93 -8.45
CA HIS A 359 24.49 -8.40 -8.47
C HIS A 359 25.53 -9.06 -9.40
N LEU A 360 25.57 -8.61 -10.65
CA LEU A 360 26.44 -9.16 -11.68
C LEU A 360 27.93 -8.90 -11.39
N THR A 361 28.27 -7.77 -10.77
CA THR A 361 29.65 -7.46 -10.39
C THR A 361 30.14 -8.38 -9.27
N ILE A 362 29.32 -8.60 -8.23
CA ILE A 362 29.65 -9.55 -7.16
C ILE A 362 29.82 -10.95 -7.74
N LYS A 363 28.91 -11.38 -8.62
CA LYS A 363 29.03 -12.65 -9.33
C LYS A 363 30.35 -12.76 -10.10
N ALA A 364 30.72 -11.73 -10.86
CA ALA A 364 31.96 -11.73 -11.64
C ALA A 364 33.21 -11.80 -10.75
N ALA A 365 33.20 -11.14 -9.58
CA ALA A 365 34.28 -11.24 -8.60
C ALA A 365 34.40 -12.66 -8.04
N MET A 366 33.27 -13.30 -7.70
CA MET A 366 33.24 -14.70 -7.26
C MET A 366 33.77 -15.65 -8.34
N ASP A 367 33.32 -15.50 -9.59
CA ASP A 367 33.77 -16.31 -10.72
C ASP A 367 35.28 -16.13 -11.00
N ALA A 368 35.85 -14.96 -10.66
CA ALA A 368 37.28 -14.67 -10.73
C ALA A 368 38.09 -15.22 -9.53
N GLY A 369 37.45 -15.92 -8.60
CA GLY A 369 38.11 -16.55 -7.45
C GLY A 369 38.30 -15.67 -6.23
N VAL A 370 37.62 -14.52 -6.15
CA VAL A 370 37.61 -13.70 -4.92
C VAL A 370 36.95 -14.50 -3.79
N PRO A 371 37.60 -14.65 -2.62
CA PRO A 371 37.01 -15.39 -1.50
C PRO A 371 35.72 -14.75 -0.99
N ASP A 372 34.71 -15.57 -0.65
CA ASP A 372 33.40 -15.10 -0.18
C ASP A 372 33.49 -14.09 0.96
N ALA A 373 34.37 -14.33 1.93
CA ALA A 373 34.57 -13.44 3.08
C ALA A 373 35.00 -12.02 2.68
N SER A 374 35.61 -11.84 1.49
CA SER A 374 36.03 -10.53 0.98
C SER A 374 34.89 -9.77 0.30
N LEU A 375 33.75 -10.40 0.05
CA LEU A 375 32.59 -9.83 -0.64
C LEU A 375 31.44 -9.46 0.30
N GLU A 376 31.56 -9.75 1.60
CA GLU A 376 30.49 -9.49 2.58
C GLU A 376 30.06 -8.03 2.64
N ASP A 377 31.01 -7.10 2.55
CA ASP A 377 30.73 -5.66 2.51
C ASP A 377 29.96 -5.26 1.23
N ALA A 378 30.34 -5.81 0.08
CA ALA A 378 29.61 -5.59 -1.18
C ALA A 378 28.18 -6.17 -1.11
N ARG A 379 28.02 -7.36 -0.52
CA ARG A 379 26.72 -8.02 -0.34
C ARG A 379 25.81 -7.27 0.61
N ALA A 380 26.34 -6.74 1.71
CA ALA A 380 25.58 -5.93 2.66
C ALA A 380 25.01 -4.66 2.01
N LYS A 381 25.88 -3.91 1.30
CA LYS A 381 25.48 -2.71 0.54
C LYS A 381 24.46 -3.03 -0.55
N LEU A 382 24.67 -4.14 -1.29
CA LEU A 382 23.72 -4.59 -2.30
C LEU A 382 22.34 -4.92 -1.70
N ARG A 383 22.30 -5.63 -0.56
CA ARG A 383 21.05 -5.97 0.12
C ARG A 383 20.27 -4.71 0.50
N GLU A 384 20.94 -3.69 1.03
CA GLU A 384 20.32 -2.41 1.36
C GLU A 384 19.92 -1.60 0.13
N ALA A 385 20.76 -1.55 -0.90
CA ALA A 385 20.47 -0.89 -2.16
C ALA A 385 19.20 -1.45 -2.81
N GLN A 386 19.09 -2.78 -2.89
CA GLN A 386 17.91 -3.44 -3.44
C GLN A 386 16.68 -3.18 -2.59
N TRP A 387 16.81 -3.24 -1.26
CA TRP A 387 15.69 -2.94 -0.36
C TRP A 387 15.11 -1.54 -0.63
N TYR A 388 15.95 -0.51 -0.74
CA TYR A 388 15.48 0.85 -1.03
C TYR A 388 14.87 1.01 -2.43
N TRP A 389 15.44 0.36 -3.45
CA TRP A 389 14.83 0.37 -4.78
C TRP A 389 13.48 -0.35 -4.77
N ASP A 390 13.41 -1.53 -4.18
CA ASP A 390 12.21 -2.37 -4.18
C ASP A 390 11.07 -1.74 -3.36
N TRP A 391 11.40 -1.09 -2.25
CA TRP A 391 10.42 -0.35 -1.42
C TRP A 391 9.71 0.74 -2.22
N VAL A 392 10.45 1.42 -3.12
CA VAL A 392 9.85 2.40 -4.04
C VAL A 392 9.16 1.72 -5.21
N ALA A 393 9.80 0.72 -5.83
CA ALA A 393 9.28 0.08 -7.03
C ALA A 393 8.01 -0.74 -6.79
N ALA A 394 7.80 -1.20 -5.55
CA ALA A 394 6.60 -1.92 -5.14
C ALA A 394 5.43 -0.98 -4.78
N GLU A 395 5.69 0.32 -4.57
CA GLU A 395 4.69 1.32 -4.18
C GLU A 395 3.90 1.83 -5.40
N ASN A 396 2.58 1.75 -5.33
CA ASN A 396 1.70 2.00 -6.48
C ASN A 396 1.49 3.48 -6.82
N GLY A 397 1.79 4.40 -5.91
CA GLY A 397 1.63 5.84 -6.09
C GLY A 397 2.61 6.47 -7.08
N MET A 398 3.60 5.72 -7.57
CA MET A 398 4.61 6.22 -8.52
C MET A 398 5.24 7.55 -8.07
N GLY A 399 5.49 7.65 -6.76
CA GLY A 399 6.06 8.82 -6.12
C GLY A 399 5.05 9.85 -5.63
N PHE A 400 3.80 9.85 -6.11
CA PHE A 400 2.84 10.91 -5.77
C PHE A 400 2.48 10.95 -4.28
N HIS A 401 2.38 9.79 -3.63
CA HIS A 401 2.04 9.74 -2.21
C HIS A 401 3.06 10.46 -1.33
N ASN A 402 4.35 10.42 -1.68
CA ASN A 402 5.40 11.17 -0.97
C ASN A 402 6.63 11.44 -1.85
N PRO A 403 6.60 12.47 -2.71
CA PRO A 403 7.62 12.66 -3.75
C PRO A 403 9.04 12.82 -3.18
N ASP A 404 9.18 13.58 -2.09
CA ASP A 404 10.49 13.86 -1.49
C ASP A 404 11.09 12.60 -0.85
N LYS A 405 10.28 11.83 -0.10
CA LYS A 405 10.72 10.55 0.49
C LYS A 405 11.16 9.58 -0.61
N ILE A 406 10.32 9.40 -1.63
CA ILE A 406 10.56 8.45 -2.72
C ILE A 406 11.85 8.79 -3.48
N MET A 407 12.04 10.05 -3.88
CA MET A 407 13.25 10.48 -4.59
C MET A 407 14.51 10.31 -3.74
N ARG A 408 14.43 10.60 -2.44
CA ARG A 408 15.54 10.41 -1.50
C ARG A 408 15.91 8.94 -1.34
N THR A 409 14.93 8.05 -1.16
CA THR A 409 15.13 6.60 -1.04
C THR A 409 15.77 6.02 -2.30
N LEU A 410 15.32 6.45 -3.49
CA LEU A 410 15.95 6.06 -4.76
C LEU A 410 17.40 6.56 -4.87
N GLY A 411 17.69 7.78 -4.42
CA GLY A 411 19.05 8.32 -4.37
C GLY A 411 19.99 7.47 -3.52
N LEU A 412 19.54 7.05 -2.33
CA LEU A 412 20.28 6.14 -1.45
C LEU A 412 20.51 4.77 -2.08
N SER A 413 19.49 4.23 -2.76
CA SER A 413 19.62 2.97 -3.49
C SER A 413 20.73 3.03 -4.55
N ILE A 414 20.74 4.09 -5.37
CA ILE A 414 21.75 4.28 -6.43
C ILE A 414 23.15 4.36 -5.84
N ASP A 415 23.33 5.17 -4.79
CA ASP A 415 24.62 5.35 -4.13
C ASP A 415 25.13 4.02 -3.55
N LEU A 416 24.32 3.32 -2.77
CA LEU A 416 24.69 2.02 -2.18
C LEU A 416 24.98 0.96 -3.24
N ALA A 417 24.24 0.94 -4.36
CA ALA A 417 24.51 0.03 -5.45
C ALA A 417 25.89 0.30 -6.10
N HIS A 418 26.26 1.57 -6.28
CA HIS A 418 27.59 1.92 -6.77
C HIS A 418 28.68 1.54 -5.76
N GLN A 419 28.48 1.82 -4.47
CA GLN A 419 29.42 1.43 -3.43
C GLN A 419 29.56 -0.11 -3.33
N ALA A 420 28.50 -0.87 -3.58
CA ALA A 420 28.56 -2.33 -3.65
C ALA A 420 29.45 -2.80 -4.81
N VAL A 421 29.30 -2.18 -6.00
CA VAL A 421 30.17 -2.43 -7.17
C VAL A 421 31.63 -2.09 -6.84
N GLU A 422 31.89 -0.93 -6.25
CA GLU A 422 33.23 -0.50 -5.86
C GLU A 422 33.86 -1.45 -4.83
N SER A 423 33.08 -1.90 -3.84
CA SER A 423 33.53 -2.84 -2.80
C SER A 423 33.89 -4.20 -3.40
N ALA A 424 33.10 -4.70 -4.36
CA ALA A 424 33.40 -5.94 -5.08
C ALA A 424 34.66 -5.81 -5.95
N GLN A 425 34.81 -4.69 -6.67
CA GLN A 425 35.99 -4.42 -7.50
C GLN A 425 37.25 -4.21 -6.66
N ALA A 426 37.14 -3.57 -5.50
CA ALA A 426 38.21 -3.42 -4.52
C ALA A 426 38.70 -4.79 -4.04
N ALA A 427 37.79 -5.69 -3.70
CA ALA A 427 38.12 -7.06 -3.32
C ALA A 427 38.79 -7.85 -4.46
N GLN A 428 38.41 -7.59 -5.71
CA GLN A 428 38.96 -8.27 -6.89
C GLN A 428 40.34 -7.74 -7.32
N TYR A 429 40.52 -6.41 -7.32
CA TYR A 429 41.68 -5.75 -7.94
C TYR A 429 42.61 -5.06 -6.93
N GLY A 430 42.28 -5.05 -5.64
CA GLY A 430 43.05 -4.35 -4.61
C GLY A 430 42.97 -2.82 -4.69
N ILE A 431 41.94 -2.28 -5.35
CA ILE A 431 41.70 -0.84 -5.47
C ILE A 431 41.10 -0.35 -4.14
N LYS A 432 41.69 0.68 -3.51
CA LYS A 432 41.06 1.33 -2.35
C LYS A 432 40.01 2.34 -2.84
N PRO A 433 38.77 2.32 -2.32
CA PRO A 433 37.81 3.39 -2.56
C PRO A 433 38.39 4.75 -2.13
N ILE A 434 38.07 5.82 -2.86
CA ILE A 434 38.54 7.19 -2.60
C ILE A 434 37.77 7.81 -1.45
#